data_AF-A0A4Q7N0H8-F1
#
_entry.id   AF-A0A4Q7N0H8-F1
#
_cell.length_a   1.000
_cell.length_b   1.000
_cell.length_c   1.000
_cell.angle_alpha   90.00
_cell.angle_beta   90.00
_cell.angle_gamma   90.00
#
_symmetry.space_group_name_H-M   'P 1'
#
loop_
_entity.id
_entity.type
_entity.pdbx_description
1 polymer ?
#
loop_
_entity_poly.entity_id
_entity_poly.type
_entity_poly.pdbx_seq_one_letter_code
_entity_poly.pdbx_strand_id
1 'polypeptide(L)'
;MESKDQNAELLNALKTTDRRKGVELVFKQYYSEMVDYAWNITGARKLAEDVVMEVFLRLLQKEFNFENINNLKAYLMITVRNSCFATLESEEKRQKRQQEAESSISNLESLDLDRIDASVTHLIYSEIESLPARARTIFILKTFNRFSYDEIAERMGISSKTAKNQYFIALAKLRTSFLKRNIVLHLLVSLSGFLHHFLLLITGSTHLFIK
;
A
#
# COMPACT_ATOMS: atom_id res chain seq x y z
N MET A 1 -16.82 12.87 -14.07
CA MET A 1 -18.06 12.06 -14.08
C MET A 1 -17.74 10.59 -14.39
N GLU A 2 -16.84 10.30 -15.32
CA GLU A 2 -16.41 8.95 -15.74
C GLU A 2 -15.96 7.97 -14.63
N SER A 3 -15.24 8.41 -13.59
CA SER A 3 -14.68 7.50 -12.58
C SER A 3 -15.71 6.79 -11.69
N LYS A 4 -16.90 7.37 -11.48
CA LYS A 4 -17.93 6.78 -10.61
C LYS A 4 -18.70 5.67 -11.33
N ASP A 5 -19.01 5.90 -12.60
CA ASP A 5 -19.76 4.96 -13.44
C ASP A 5 -18.91 3.71 -13.72
N GLN A 6 -17.61 3.90 -14.00
CA GLN A 6 -16.67 2.80 -14.24
C GLN A 6 -16.45 1.90 -13.01
N ASN A 7 -16.40 2.47 -11.79
CA ASN A 7 -16.25 1.68 -10.57
C ASN A 7 -17.49 0.82 -10.27
N ALA A 8 -18.69 1.35 -10.53
CA ALA A 8 -19.93 0.60 -10.39
C ALA A 8 -20.02 -0.54 -11.41
N GLU A 9 -19.58 -0.30 -12.65
CA GLU A 9 -19.51 -1.31 -13.72
C GLU A 9 -18.59 -2.47 -13.34
N LEU A 10 -17.36 -2.18 -12.89
CA LEU A 10 -16.39 -3.20 -12.48
C LEU A 10 -16.87 -4.00 -11.25
N LEU A 11 -17.50 -3.35 -10.28
CA LEU A 11 -18.09 -4.04 -9.12
C LEU A 11 -19.25 -4.95 -9.53
N ASN A 12 -20.10 -4.51 -10.46
CA ASN A 12 -21.18 -5.34 -10.98
C ASN A 12 -20.63 -6.54 -11.75
N ALA A 13 -19.59 -6.35 -12.58
CA ALA A 13 -18.93 -7.41 -13.30
C ALA A 13 -18.39 -8.51 -12.38
N LEU A 14 -17.80 -8.13 -11.23
CA LEU A 14 -17.33 -9.08 -10.19
C LEU A 14 -18.46 -9.85 -9.47
N LYS A 15 -19.67 -9.28 -9.44
CA LYS A 15 -20.87 -9.86 -8.81
C LYS A 15 -21.66 -10.77 -9.77
N THR A 16 -21.42 -10.71 -11.08
CA THR A 16 -22.11 -11.57 -12.06
C THR A 16 -21.71 -13.06 -11.97
N THR A 17 -22.50 -13.92 -12.61
CA THR A 17 -22.26 -15.38 -12.67
C THR A 17 -20.91 -15.73 -13.32
N ASP A 18 -20.43 -14.91 -14.27
CA ASP A 18 -19.14 -15.12 -14.95
C ASP A 18 -18.02 -14.30 -14.30
N ARG A 19 -17.63 -14.72 -13.09
CA ARG A 19 -16.60 -14.06 -12.28
C ARG A 19 -15.26 -13.92 -12.99
N ARG A 20 -14.91 -14.86 -13.87
CA ARG A 20 -13.66 -14.81 -14.65
C ARG A 20 -13.59 -13.53 -15.48
N LYS A 21 -14.66 -13.20 -16.20
CA LYS A 21 -14.74 -11.95 -16.96
C LYS A 21 -14.66 -10.71 -16.07
N GLY A 22 -15.33 -10.74 -14.92
CA GLY A 22 -15.26 -9.64 -13.95
C GLY A 22 -13.83 -9.40 -13.46
N VAL A 23 -13.13 -10.45 -13.06
CA VAL A 23 -11.73 -10.35 -12.61
C VAL A 23 -10.80 -9.93 -13.74
N GLU A 24 -11.01 -10.41 -14.97
CA GLU A 24 -10.23 -10.01 -16.15
C GLU A 24 -10.33 -8.49 -16.43
N LEU A 25 -11.54 -7.92 -16.35
CA LEU A 25 -11.74 -6.47 -16.53
C LEU A 25 -11.00 -5.67 -15.45
N VAL A 26 -11.11 -6.10 -14.20
CA VAL A 26 -10.44 -5.46 -13.06
C VAL A 26 -8.92 -5.60 -13.15
N PHE A 27 -8.43 -6.74 -13.62
CA PHE A 27 -7.02 -7.00 -13.88
C PHE A 27 -6.48 -6.05 -14.95
N LYS A 28 -7.14 -6.00 -16.12
CA LYS A 28 -6.75 -5.08 -17.20
C LYS A 28 -6.72 -3.62 -16.74
N GLN A 29 -7.66 -3.24 -15.88
CA GLN A 29 -7.77 -1.87 -15.39
C GLN A 29 -6.71 -1.50 -14.34
N TYR A 30 -6.44 -2.39 -13.39
CA TYR A 30 -5.67 -2.03 -12.18
C TYR A 30 -4.34 -2.73 -12.03
N TYR A 31 -4.02 -3.77 -12.83
CA TYR A 31 -2.80 -4.55 -12.62
C TYR A 31 -1.54 -3.70 -12.58
N SER A 32 -1.27 -2.90 -13.63
CA SER A 32 -0.06 -2.08 -13.68
C SER A 32 0.05 -1.14 -12.48
N GLU A 33 -1.03 -0.42 -12.16
CA GLU A 33 -1.05 0.51 -11.03
C GLU A 33 -0.85 -0.21 -9.69
N MET A 34 -1.42 -1.40 -9.51
CA MET A 34 -1.22 -2.19 -8.30
C MET A 34 0.21 -2.71 -8.18
N VAL A 35 0.85 -3.11 -9.29
CA VAL A 35 2.24 -3.55 -9.27
C VAL A 35 3.17 -2.38 -8.97
N ASP A 36 2.94 -1.20 -9.54
CA ASP A 36 3.74 0.00 -9.23
C ASP A 36 3.58 0.38 -7.76
N TYR A 37 2.36 0.30 -7.22
CA TYR A 37 2.10 0.51 -5.81
C TYR A 37 2.77 -0.55 -4.91
N ALA A 38 2.72 -1.83 -5.28
CA ALA A 38 3.37 -2.92 -4.55
C ALA A 38 4.90 -2.82 -4.62
N TRP A 39 5.45 -2.36 -5.74
CA TRP A 39 6.88 -2.17 -5.95
C TRP A 39 7.42 -1.09 -5.02
N ASN A 40 6.70 0.03 -4.87
CA ASN A 40 7.04 1.08 -3.91
C ASN A 40 7.08 0.60 -2.44
N ILE A 41 6.40 -0.52 -2.12
CA ILE A 41 6.40 -1.11 -0.77
C ILE A 41 7.48 -2.18 -0.63
N THR A 42 7.62 -3.05 -1.63
CA THR A 42 8.48 -4.23 -1.58
C THR A 42 9.93 -3.96 -1.99
N GLY A 43 10.19 -2.89 -2.75
CA GLY A 43 11.50 -2.57 -3.32
C GLY A 43 11.95 -3.51 -4.45
N ALA A 44 11.21 -4.59 -4.72
CA ALA A 44 11.58 -5.60 -5.71
C ALA A 44 10.42 -5.85 -6.69
N ARG A 45 10.63 -5.54 -7.97
CA ARG A 45 9.60 -5.63 -9.00
C ARG A 45 8.98 -7.03 -9.13
N LYS A 46 9.82 -8.07 -9.12
CA LYS A 46 9.35 -9.46 -9.20
C LYS A 46 8.44 -9.84 -8.03
N LEU A 47 8.82 -9.43 -6.81
CA LEU A 47 8.02 -9.67 -5.61
C LEU A 47 6.68 -8.91 -5.65
N ALA A 48 6.70 -7.68 -6.17
CA ALA A 48 5.49 -6.90 -6.38
C ALA A 48 4.53 -7.57 -7.37
N GLU A 49 5.05 -8.08 -8.49
CA GLU A 49 4.26 -8.80 -9.50
C GLU A 49 3.62 -10.06 -8.90
N ASP A 50 4.40 -10.86 -8.16
CA ASP A 50 3.92 -12.07 -7.49
C ASP A 50 2.81 -11.76 -6.47
N VAL A 51 3.00 -10.74 -5.64
CA VAL A 51 2.00 -10.30 -4.65
C VAL A 51 0.70 -9.87 -5.33
N VAL A 52 0.78 -9.06 -6.38
CA VAL A 52 -0.41 -8.57 -7.09
C VAL A 52 -1.11 -9.73 -7.80
N MET A 53 -0.36 -10.64 -8.42
CA MET A 53 -0.91 -11.84 -9.05
C MET A 53 -1.71 -12.67 -8.03
N GLU A 54 -1.14 -12.89 -6.84
CA GLU A 54 -1.78 -13.63 -5.75
C GLU A 54 -3.07 -12.96 -5.26
N VAL A 55 -3.11 -11.62 -5.20
CA VAL A 55 -4.35 -10.90 -4.90
C VAL A 55 -5.41 -11.17 -5.96
N PHE A 56 -5.07 -11.11 -7.25
CA PHE A 56 -6.02 -11.39 -8.32
C PHE A 56 -6.47 -12.85 -8.38
N LEU A 57 -5.60 -13.81 -8.03
CA LEU A 57 -5.97 -15.22 -7.90
C LEU A 57 -7.00 -15.42 -6.79
N ARG A 58 -6.81 -14.80 -5.63
CA ARG A 58 -7.80 -14.83 -4.54
C ARG A 58 -9.13 -14.16 -4.93
N LEU A 59 -9.09 -13.11 -5.78
CA LEU A 59 -10.28 -12.49 -6.36
C LEU A 59 -11.08 -13.49 -7.18
N LEU A 60 -10.38 -14.34 -7.94
CA LEU A 60 -10.99 -15.41 -8.73
C LEU A 60 -11.63 -16.51 -7.85
N GLN A 61 -10.96 -16.88 -6.76
CA GLN A 61 -11.35 -17.98 -5.86
C GLN A 61 -12.53 -17.65 -4.92
N LYS A 62 -13.12 -16.46 -5.02
CA LYS A 62 -14.22 -15.97 -4.18
C LYS A 62 -13.89 -15.73 -2.71
N GLU A 63 -12.63 -15.54 -2.37
CA GLU A 63 -12.25 -15.25 -0.98
C GLU A 63 -12.66 -13.84 -0.53
N PHE A 64 -13.08 -12.99 -1.46
CA PHE A 64 -13.47 -11.61 -1.18
C PHE A 64 -15.00 -11.41 -1.26
N ASN A 65 -15.52 -10.72 -0.25
CA ASN A 65 -16.92 -10.28 -0.21
C ASN A 65 -17.03 -8.83 -0.72
N PHE A 66 -17.83 -8.63 -1.77
CA PHE A 66 -18.03 -7.33 -2.44
C PHE A 66 -19.35 -6.64 -2.09
N GLU A 67 -20.14 -7.17 -1.14
CA GLU A 67 -21.47 -6.64 -0.83
C GLU A 67 -21.45 -5.19 -0.32
N ASN A 68 -20.38 -4.79 0.40
CA ASN A 68 -20.24 -3.47 1.00
C ASN A 68 -19.10 -2.62 0.43
N ILE A 69 -18.57 -2.98 -0.75
CA ILE A 69 -17.45 -2.26 -1.36
C ILE A 69 -17.99 -1.10 -2.21
N ASN A 70 -17.71 0.13 -1.77
CA ASN A 70 -18.07 1.34 -2.50
C ASN A 70 -16.97 1.83 -3.45
N ASN A 71 -15.71 1.41 -3.24
CA ASN A 71 -14.56 1.80 -4.06
C ASN A 71 -13.61 0.60 -4.23
N LEU A 72 -13.67 -0.01 -5.42
CA LEU A 72 -12.91 -1.21 -5.75
C LEU A 72 -11.40 -0.95 -5.80
N LYS A 73 -10.99 0.18 -6.36
CA LYS A 73 -9.58 0.57 -6.43
C LYS A 73 -8.96 0.70 -5.03
N ALA A 74 -9.63 1.42 -4.13
CA ALA A 74 -9.16 1.58 -2.76
C ALA A 74 -9.05 0.22 -2.05
N TYR A 75 -10.04 -0.65 -2.26
CA TYR A 75 -10.04 -2.01 -1.71
C TYR A 75 -8.85 -2.85 -2.20
N LEU A 76 -8.57 -2.82 -3.51
CA LEU A 76 -7.42 -3.51 -4.09
C LEU A 76 -6.10 -2.98 -3.54
N MET A 77 -5.94 -1.65 -3.42
CA MET A 77 -4.73 -1.06 -2.83
C MET A 77 -4.49 -1.55 -1.40
N ILE A 78 -5.54 -1.61 -0.57
CA ILE A 78 -5.42 -2.12 0.82
C ILE A 78 -5.02 -3.59 0.83
N THR A 79 -5.65 -4.39 -0.03
CA THR A 79 -5.41 -5.84 -0.11
C THR A 79 -3.99 -6.14 -0.58
N VAL A 80 -3.52 -5.44 -1.61
CA VAL A 80 -2.14 -5.51 -2.12
C VAL A 80 -1.16 -5.09 -1.04
N ARG A 81 -1.39 -3.94 -0.39
CA ARG A 81 -0.56 -3.43 0.72
C ARG A 81 -0.38 -4.48 1.83
N ASN A 82 -1.48 -5.05 2.32
CA ASN A 82 -1.44 -6.05 3.39
C ASN A 82 -0.68 -7.31 2.95
N SER A 83 -0.84 -7.70 1.68
CA SER A 83 -0.14 -8.86 1.10
C SER A 83 1.35 -8.59 0.94
N CYS A 84 1.76 -7.37 0.60
CA CYS A 84 3.16 -6.97 0.61
C CYS A 84 3.77 -7.12 2.02
N PHE A 85 3.10 -6.62 3.07
CA PHE A 85 3.64 -6.76 4.44
C PHE A 85 3.72 -8.20 4.91
N ALA A 86 2.68 -8.99 4.66
CA ALA A 86 2.70 -10.41 5.01
C ALA A 86 3.85 -11.14 4.30
N THR A 87 4.11 -10.78 3.04
CA THR A 87 5.22 -11.35 2.27
C THR A 87 6.55 -10.92 2.84
N LEU A 88 6.78 -9.62 3.07
CA LEU A 88 8.03 -9.10 3.64
C LEU A 88 8.32 -9.66 5.03
N GLU A 89 7.30 -9.79 5.88
CA GLU A 89 7.44 -10.41 7.21
C GLU A 89 7.83 -11.90 7.11
N SER A 90 7.26 -12.62 6.14
CA SER A 90 7.63 -14.01 5.87
C SER A 90 9.08 -14.15 5.36
N GLU A 91 9.49 -13.24 4.47
CA GLU A 91 10.85 -13.13 3.94
C GLU A 91 11.86 -12.84 5.05
N GLU A 92 11.59 -11.86 5.92
CA GLU A 92 12.43 -11.51 7.06
C GLU A 92 12.55 -12.69 8.04
N LYS A 93 11.44 -13.36 8.37
CA LYS A 93 11.47 -14.57 9.19
C LYS A 93 12.28 -15.69 8.54
N ARG A 94 12.24 -15.84 7.21
CA ARG A 94 13.04 -16.83 6.48
C ARG A 94 14.52 -16.46 6.53
N GLN A 95 14.87 -15.21 6.29
CA GLN A 95 16.23 -14.71 6.38
C GLN A 95 16.79 -14.86 7.79
N LYS A 96 16.00 -14.55 8.83
CA LYS A 96 16.42 -14.74 10.22
C LYS A 96 16.70 -16.20 10.55
N ARG A 97 15.82 -17.12 10.12
CA ARG A 97 16.07 -18.57 10.27
C ARG A 97 17.31 -19.03 9.51
N GLN A 98 17.52 -18.48 8.31
CA GLN A 98 18.70 -18.76 7.51
C GLN A 98 19.97 -18.23 8.18
N GLN A 99 19.94 -17.01 8.71
CA GLN A 99 21.03 -16.41 9.49
C GLN A 99 21.28 -17.15 10.81
N GLU A 100 20.25 -17.63 11.50
CA GLU A 100 20.42 -18.47 12.69
C GLU A 100 21.10 -19.80 12.32
N ALA A 101 20.76 -20.39 11.17
CA ALA A 101 21.44 -21.57 10.64
C ALA A 101 22.87 -21.27 10.15
N GLU A 102 23.09 -20.09 9.57
CA GLU A 102 24.38 -19.61 9.05
C GLU A 102 25.28 -18.99 10.13
N SER A 103 24.75 -18.64 11.31
CA SER A 103 25.51 -18.06 12.44
C SER A 103 26.50 -19.03 13.08
N SER A 104 26.62 -20.24 12.53
CA SER A 104 27.81 -21.09 12.69
C SER A 104 29.02 -20.61 11.87
N ILE A 105 28.89 -19.63 10.97
CA ILE A 105 29.93 -19.16 10.05
C ILE A 105 29.77 -17.64 9.73
N SER A 106 30.50 -16.81 10.49
CA SER A 106 31.05 -15.48 10.17
C SER A 106 30.14 -14.27 9.83
N ASN A 107 30.45 -13.16 10.52
CA ASN A 107 30.03 -11.77 10.27
C ASN A 107 30.71 -11.15 9.02
N LEU A 108 30.03 -10.21 8.33
CA LEU A 108 30.50 -8.83 8.01
C LEU A 108 29.60 -8.08 6.98
N GLU A 109 29.35 -6.81 7.30
CA GLU A 109 29.12 -5.60 6.48
C GLU A 109 28.44 -5.62 5.08
N SER A 110 27.42 -4.75 4.92
CA SER A 110 27.51 -3.55 4.06
C SER A 110 26.32 -2.59 4.27
N LEU A 111 26.60 -1.29 4.20
CA LEU A 111 25.66 -0.16 4.25
C LEU A 111 25.45 0.30 2.80
N ASP A 112 24.27 0.04 2.22
CA ASP A 112 23.94 0.43 0.84
C ASP A 112 23.01 1.65 0.76
N LEU A 113 23.39 2.57 -0.13
CA LEU A 113 22.79 3.89 -0.40
C LEU A 113 21.50 3.85 -1.22
N ASP A 114 20.98 2.66 -1.56
CA ASP A 114 19.69 2.46 -2.26
C ASP A 114 18.45 2.51 -1.34
N ARG A 115 18.66 2.76 -0.04
CA ARG A 115 17.61 2.74 1.00
C ARG A 115 16.71 3.98 1.09
N ILE A 116 16.86 4.96 0.20
CA ILE A 116 16.22 6.27 0.39
C ILE A 116 14.71 6.24 0.15
N ASP A 117 14.16 5.41 -0.75
CA ASP A 117 12.69 5.35 -0.97
C ASP A 117 11.95 4.35 -0.04
N ALA A 118 12.60 3.27 0.42
CA ALA A 118 12.04 2.39 1.45
C ALA A 118 12.00 3.07 2.84
N SER A 119 12.86 4.07 3.06
CA SER A 119 12.97 4.78 4.34
C SER A 119 11.71 5.57 4.70
N VAL A 120 11.08 6.25 3.73
CA VAL A 120 9.93 7.14 3.99
C VAL A 120 8.70 6.32 4.37
N THR A 121 8.48 5.21 3.67
CA THR A 121 7.40 4.27 3.97
C THR A 121 7.58 3.69 5.37
N HIS A 122 8.77 3.17 5.69
CA HIS A 122 9.08 2.67 7.03
C HIS A 122 8.91 3.74 8.12
N LEU A 123 9.32 4.98 7.83
CA LEU A 123 9.17 6.12 8.72
C LEU A 123 7.69 6.43 8.98
N ILE A 124 6.85 6.41 7.95
CA ILE A 124 5.40 6.60 8.08
C ILE A 124 4.78 5.50 8.97
N TYR A 125 5.17 4.24 8.79
CA TYR A 125 4.68 3.15 9.65
C TYR A 125 5.13 3.30 11.09
N SER A 126 6.41 3.61 11.32
CA SER A 126 6.94 3.80 12.67
C SER A 126 6.21 4.91 13.42
N GLU A 127 5.77 5.95 12.73
CA GLU A 127 4.97 7.03 13.31
C GLU A 127 3.50 6.67 13.52
N ILE A 128 2.93 5.80 12.69
CA ILE A 128 1.60 5.23 12.94
C ILE A 128 1.65 4.32 14.17
N GLU A 129 2.73 3.55 14.34
CA GLU A 129 2.93 2.69 15.51
C GLU A 129 3.13 3.48 16.80
N SER A 130 3.75 4.67 16.72
CA SER A 130 3.96 5.58 17.87
C SER A 130 2.66 6.23 18.39
N LEU A 131 1.54 6.07 17.68
CA LEU A 131 0.24 6.55 18.13
C LEU A 131 -0.26 5.77 19.36
N PRO A 132 -0.98 6.43 20.29
CA PRO A 132 -1.68 5.74 21.36
C PRO A 132 -2.62 4.67 20.81
N ALA A 133 -2.66 3.49 21.44
CA ALA A 133 -3.33 2.30 20.90
C ALA A 133 -4.76 2.55 20.37
N ARG A 134 -5.60 3.27 21.13
CA ARG A 134 -6.97 3.61 20.70
C ARG A 134 -7.00 4.52 19.47
N ALA A 135 -6.16 5.56 19.45
CA ALA A 135 -6.06 6.49 18.32
C ALA A 135 -5.49 5.79 17.07
N ARG A 136 -4.52 4.89 17.25
CA ARG A 136 -3.95 4.03 16.20
C ARG A 136 -5.00 3.14 15.57
N THR A 137 -5.76 2.39 16.38
CA THR A 137 -6.82 1.50 15.90
C THR A 137 -7.88 2.29 15.13
N ILE A 138 -8.32 3.43 15.65
CA ILE A 138 -9.33 4.28 14.99
C ILE A 138 -8.78 4.87 13.69
N PHE A 139 -7.52 5.32 13.67
CA PHE A 139 -6.86 5.78 12.46
C PHE A 139 -6.77 4.68 11.40
N ILE A 140 -6.44 3.46 11.80
CA ILE A 140 -6.37 2.32 10.88
C ILE A 140 -7.76 1.99 10.32
N LEU A 141 -8.76 1.86 11.18
CA LEU A 141 -10.13 1.56 10.78
C LEU A 141 -10.71 2.64 9.86
N LYS A 142 -10.40 3.92 10.12
CA LYS A 142 -10.90 5.04 9.33
C LYS A 142 -10.16 5.23 8.00
N THR A 143 -8.83 5.18 8.03
CA THR A 143 -7.98 5.49 6.88
C THR A 143 -7.80 4.28 5.97
N PHE A 144 -7.52 3.12 6.56
CA PHE A 144 -7.25 1.89 5.82
C PHE A 144 -8.51 1.06 5.63
N ASN A 145 -9.34 0.85 6.65
CA ASN A 145 -10.57 0.04 6.48
C ASN A 145 -11.81 0.83 6.04
N ARG A 146 -11.69 2.17 5.90
CA ARG A 146 -12.74 3.08 5.41
C ARG A 146 -14.06 3.09 6.18
N PHE A 147 -14.08 2.59 7.42
CA PHE A 147 -15.29 2.64 8.24
C PHE A 147 -15.72 4.08 8.53
N SER A 148 -17.04 4.29 8.63
CA SER A 148 -17.66 5.51 9.12
C SER A 148 -17.35 5.68 10.62
N TYR A 149 -17.53 6.90 11.15
CA TYR A 149 -17.32 7.11 12.59
C TYR A 149 -18.32 6.31 13.43
N ASP A 150 -19.52 6.07 12.88
CA ASP A 150 -20.58 5.29 13.53
C ASP A 150 -20.23 3.79 13.55
N GLU A 151 -19.73 3.24 12.44
CA GLU A 151 -19.27 1.85 12.36
C GLU A 151 -18.05 1.60 13.27
N ILE A 152 -17.14 2.58 13.39
CA ILE A 152 -16.01 2.50 14.31
C ILE A 152 -16.49 2.56 15.76
N ALA A 153 -17.45 3.43 16.05
CA ALA A 153 -18.04 3.59 17.37
C ALA A 153 -18.70 2.31 17.86
N GLU A 154 -19.50 1.67 17.00
CA GLU A 154 -20.14 0.39 17.26
C GLU A 154 -19.11 -0.71 17.55
N ARG A 155 -18.09 -0.86 16.68
CA ARG A 155 -17.04 -1.89 16.84
C ARG A 155 -16.20 -1.71 18.10
N MET A 156 -16.01 -0.48 18.54
CA MET A 156 -15.13 -0.14 19.66
C MET A 156 -15.88 0.10 20.98
N GLY A 157 -17.22 0.02 20.98
CA GLY A 157 -18.05 0.32 22.15
C GLY A 157 -17.90 1.76 22.66
N ILE A 158 -17.73 2.73 21.76
CA ILE A 158 -17.57 4.16 22.08
C ILE A 158 -18.61 5.01 21.35
N SER A 159 -18.68 6.31 21.64
CA SER A 159 -19.52 7.22 20.86
C SER A 159 -18.86 7.59 19.51
N SER A 160 -19.67 7.89 18.49
CA SER A 160 -19.21 8.41 17.19
C SER A 160 -18.39 9.70 17.34
N LYS A 161 -18.79 10.56 18.30
CA LYS A 161 -18.03 11.76 18.68
C LYS A 161 -16.65 11.39 19.25
N THR A 162 -16.55 10.37 20.09
CA THR A 162 -15.28 9.87 20.63
C THR A 162 -14.40 9.28 19.52
N ALA A 163 -14.97 8.50 18.59
CA ALA A 163 -14.26 7.96 17.44
C ALA A 163 -13.67 9.09 16.57
N LYS A 164 -14.49 10.09 16.24
CA LYS A 164 -14.06 11.28 15.49
C LYS A 164 -12.95 12.04 16.22
N ASN A 165 -13.10 12.29 17.52
CA ASN A 165 -12.08 13.00 18.30
C ASN A 165 -10.74 12.25 18.35
N GLN A 166 -10.76 10.94 18.59
CA GLN A 166 -9.55 10.12 18.59
C GLN A 166 -8.87 10.05 17.22
N TYR A 167 -9.66 10.04 16.15
CA TYR A 167 -9.13 10.15 14.78
C TYR A 167 -8.38 11.47 14.55
N PHE A 168 -8.94 12.60 15.00
CA PHE A 168 -8.27 13.90 14.88
C PHE A 168 -7.00 14.00 15.75
N ILE A 169 -7.00 13.38 16.94
CA ILE A 169 -5.80 13.28 17.78
C ILE A 169 -4.70 12.49 17.06
N ALA A 170 -5.05 11.39 16.38
CA ALA A 170 -4.10 10.64 15.56
C ALA A 170 -3.51 11.50 14.44
N LEU A 171 -4.36 12.21 13.68
CA LEU A 171 -3.92 13.09 12.60
C LEU A 171 -3.00 14.22 13.08
N ALA A 172 -3.32 14.86 14.22
CA ALA A 172 -2.51 15.94 14.77
C ALA A 172 -1.12 15.44 15.21
N LYS A 173 -1.05 14.26 15.84
CA LYS A 173 0.23 13.63 16.21
C LYS A 173 1.06 13.26 14.98
N LEU A 174 0.46 12.60 14.00
CA LEU A 174 1.15 12.22 12.76
C LEU A 174 1.67 13.46 12.02
N ARG A 175 0.84 14.50 11.86
CA ARG A 175 1.26 15.77 11.24
C ARG A 175 2.47 16.37 11.96
N THR A 176 2.44 16.42 13.28
CA THR A 176 3.55 16.99 14.07
C THR A 176 4.82 16.16 13.92
N SER A 177 4.70 14.83 13.93
CA SER A 177 5.86 13.95 13.80
C SER A 177 6.47 13.99 12.40
N PHE A 178 5.64 14.03 11.36
CA PHE A 178 6.08 14.14 9.97
C PHE A 178 6.81 15.46 9.68
N LEU A 179 6.39 16.55 10.32
CA LEU A 179 7.09 17.84 10.24
C LEU A 179 8.42 17.81 10.99
N LYS A 180 8.49 17.22 12.19
CA LYS A 180 9.73 17.11 12.98
C LYS A 180 10.80 16.25 12.31
N ARG A 181 10.40 15.21 11.58
CA ARG A 181 11.32 14.29 10.90
C ARG A 181 11.60 14.67 9.44
N ASN A 182 11.25 15.88 9.00
CA ASN A 182 11.44 16.36 7.62
C ASN A 182 10.88 15.42 6.54
N ILE A 183 9.83 14.65 6.87
CA ILE A 183 9.27 13.65 5.94
C ILE A 183 8.70 14.34 4.70
N VAL A 184 8.12 15.52 4.87
CA VAL A 184 7.64 16.36 3.76
C VAL A 184 8.79 16.79 2.86
N LEU A 185 9.97 17.10 3.42
CA LEU A 185 11.16 17.45 2.65
C LEU A 185 11.66 16.24 1.86
N HIS A 186 11.72 15.05 2.48
CA HIS A 186 12.06 13.80 1.81
C HIS A 186 11.10 13.49 0.66
N LEU A 187 9.79 13.65 0.86
CA LEU A 187 8.78 13.46 -0.20
C LEU A 187 8.95 14.45 -1.37
N LEU A 188 9.31 15.70 -1.09
CA LEU A 188 9.57 16.71 -2.13
C LEU A 188 10.86 16.42 -2.91
N VAL A 189 11.89 15.89 -2.25
CA VAL A 189 13.17 15.49 -2.88
C VAL A 189 12.99 14.20 -3.70
N SER A 190 12.27 13.20 -3.20
CA SER A 190 11.93 12.00 -3.99
C SER A 190 11.11 12.39 -5.23
N LEU A 191 10.17 13.33 -5.11
CA LEU A 191 9.37 13.81 -6.25
C LEU A 191 10.20 14.57 -7.29
N SER A 192 11.17 15.39 -6.87
CA SER A 192 12.06 16.10 -7.80
C SER A 192 13.02 15.14 -8.52
N GLY A 193 13.51 14.11 -7.82
CA GLY A 193 14.29 13.02 -8.42
C GLY A 193 13.50 12.24 -9.46
N PHE A 194 12.23 11.91 -9.16
CA PHE A 194 11.34 11.22 -10.10
C PHE A 194 11.07 12.06 -11.35
N LEU A 195 10.85 13.38 -11.21
CA LEU A 195 10.69 14.30 -12.34
C LEU A 195 11.95 14.40 -13.21
N HIS A 196 13.14 14.39 -12.60
CA HIS A 196 14.40 14.41 -13.34
C HIS A 196 14.62 13.13 -14.14
N HIS A 197 14.40 11.96 -13.52
CA HIS A 197 14.48 10.67 -14.20
C HIS A 197 13.44 10.55 -15.34
N PHE A 198 12.23 11.04 -15.12
CA PHE A 198 11.17 11.08 -16.13
C PHE A 198 11.53 12.00 -17.31
N LEU A 199 12.14 13.16 -17.06
CA LEU A 199 12.64 14.05 -18.12
C LEU A 199 13.77 13.41 -18.93
N LEU A 200 14.69 12.69 -18.28
CA LEU A 200 15.78 11.96 -18.97
C LEU A 200 15.25 10.80 -19.84
N LEU A 201 14.16 10.14 -19.45
CA LEU A 201 13.51 9.12 -20.28
C LEU A 201 12.82 9.71 -21.52
N ILE A 202 12.24 10.91 -21.39
CA ILE A 202 11.60 11.62 -22.52
C ILE A 202 12.65 12.15 -23.51
N THR A 203 13.74 12.73 -23.01
CA THR A 203 14.82 13.26 -23.87
C THR A 203 15.74 12.17 -24.43
N GLY A 204 15.91 11.05 -23.72
CA GLY A 204 16.66 9.89 -24.23
C GLY A 204 15.97 9.17 -25.39
N SER A 205 14.63 9.28 -25.50
CA SER A 205 13.85 8.64 -26.56
C SER A 205 13.91 9.37 -27.91
N THR A 206 14.37 10.62 -27.96
CA THR A 206 14.46 11.39 -29.22
C THR A 206 15.72 11.10 -30.03
N HIS A 207 16.73 10.45 -29.45
CA HIS A 207 18.00 10.17 -30.14
C HIS A 207 18.02 8.85 -30.94
N LEU A 208 16.96 8.03 -30.86
CA LEU A 208 16.87 6.73 -31.54
C LEU A 208 16.05 6.74 -32.85
N PHE A 209 15.52 7.88 -33.28
CA PHE A 209 14.69 8.00 -34.50
C PHE A 209 15.30 8.86 -35.63
N ILE A 210 16.57 9.25 -35.52
CA ILE A 210 17.30 9.95 -36.60
C ILE A 210 18.58 9.18 -36.90
N LYS A 211 18.46 8.05 -37.61
CA LYS A 211 19.52 7.53 -38.47
C LYS A 211 18.98 6.60 -39.54
#